data_AF-A0A7J8ZSJ3-F1
#
_entry.id   AF-A0A7J8ZSJ3-F1
#
_cell.length_a   1.000
_cell.length_b   1.000
_cell.length_c   1.000
_cell.angle_alpha   90.00
_cell.angle_beta   90.00
_cell.angle_gamma   90.00
#
_symmetry.space_group_name_H-M   'P 1'
#
loop_
_entity.id
_entity.type
_entity.pdbx_description
1 polymer ?
#
loop_
_entity_poly.entity_id
_entity_poly.type
_entity_poly.pdbx_seq_one_letter_code
_entity_poly.pdbx_strand_id
1 'polypeptide(L)'
;MKKLRTYYTQFRHNSNQAMERKWILPLALGSIVSLFLLFLTTLTSFDGSPFLFFYHPSAVLGGPSPFVESQLKPIPVSTLPPPPRFAYLISGSAGDGLMLRRTLLALYHPLNQYVVHLDREASSEERLDLQKFVKDHQVFNKFGNVRMIVKANLVTYRGPTMVANTLHAAAILLKEGGDWDWFINLSASDYPLVTQDDLLHTFSYLPRDLNFIDHTSNIGWKEFHRAKPIIVDPGLYSLKKADVFWVTQRRSVPTAFKLFTGSAWMALSRSFIDYCIWGWDNLPRTVLMYYANFLSSPEGYFHTVICNAQEFRNTTVNSDLHFISWDNPPKQHPHYLRLNDMQRMINSNAPFARKFPRDDPAALDKIDSDLLFRGPDMFTPGGWCVGSGKNGSDPCSVIGNTTVIKPGPGATRLETLISSLLSDNNFRPRQCK
;
A
#
# COMPACT_ATOMS: atom_id res chain seq x y z
N MET A 1 70.42 31.76 8.34
CA MET A 1 71.31 31.11 7.34
C MET A 1 71.77 29.73 7.80
N LYS A 2 70.94 28.69 7.59
CA LYS A 2 71.25 27.24 7.59
C LYS A 2 69.96 26.49 7.96
N LYS A 3 69.19 26.11 6.93
CA LYS A 3 68.18 25.01 6.89
C LYS A 3 67.12 25.18 5.78
N LEU A 4 67.24 26.21 4.94
CA LEU A 4 66.50 26.33 3.67
C LEU A 4 67.14 25.53 2.51
N ARG A 5 68.25 24.81 2.76
CA ARG A 5 68.97 24.03 1.74
C ARG A 5 68.63 22.54 1.74
N THR A 6 67.84 22.07 2.72
CA THR A 6 67.49 20.64 2.86
C THR A 6 66.15 20.29 2.22
N TYR A 7 65.34 21.30 1.87
CA TYR A 7 64.02 21.08 1.25
C TYR A 7 64.09 20.84 -0.27
N TYR A 8 65.20 21.22 -0.92
CA TYR A 8 65.37 21.12 -2.37
C TYR A 8 66.20 19.91 -2.84
N THR A 9 66.92 19.24 -1.95
CA THR A 9 67.72 18.04 -2.27
C THR A 9 66.95 16.73 -2.09
N GLN A 10 65.83 16.73 -1.35
CA GLN A 10 65.03 15.53 -1.15
C GLN A 10 64.00 15.29 -2.27
N PHE A 11 63.75 16.29 -3.13
CA PHE A 11 62.91 16.16 -4.32
C PHE A 11 63.67 15.70 -5.57
N ARG A 12 65.00 15.61 -5.53
CA ARG A 12 65.83 15.34 -6.71
C ARG A 12 66.50 13.97 -6.72
N HIS A 13 66.18 13.09 -5.76
CA HIS A 13 66.84 11.78 -5.65
C HIS A 13 65.92 10.57 -5.49
N ASN A 14 64.67 10.66 -5.95
CA ASN A 14 63.87 9.46 -6.25
C ASN A 14 63.28 9.43 -7.67
N SER A 15 63.68 10.40 -8.52
CA SER A 15 63.46 10.35 -9.97
C SER A 15 64.52 9.46 -10.61
N ASN A 16 64.34 8.14 -10.48
CA ASN A 16 64.86 7.06 -11.35
C ASN A 16 65.05 5.77 -10.53
N GLN A 17 63.94 5.11 -10.20
CA GLN A 17 63.92 3.66 -10.02
C GLN A 17 62.51 3.17 -10.32
N ALA A 18 62.37 2.54 -11.50
CA ALA A 18 61.35 1.55 -11.83
C ALA A 18 59.94 1.84 -11.30
N MET A 19 59.27 2.87 -11.84
CA MET A 19 57.81 2.82 -11.92
C MET A 19 57.47 1.69 -12.88
N GLU A 20 57.30 0.51 -12.30
CA GLU A 20 57.21 -0.75 -12.99
C GLU A 20 56.18 -0.68 -14.11
N ARG A 21 56.62 -1.07 -15.31
CA ARG A 21 55.83 -1.36 -16.52
C ARG A 21 54.69 -2.38 -16.32
N LYS A 22 54.36 -2.76 -15.08
CA LYS A 22 53.35 -3.74 -14.70
C LYS A 22 51.93 -3.34 -15.10
N TRP A 23 51.64 -2.05 -15.24
CA TRP A 23 50.32 -1.57 -15.66
C TRP A 23 50.20 -1.33 -17.16
N ILE A 24 51.31 -1.28 -17.90
CA ILE A 24 51.28 -1.01 -19.34
C ILE A 24 50.70 -2.22 -20.10
N LEU A 25 51.08 -3.44 -19.70
CA LEU A 25 50.59 -4.67 -20.33
C LEU A 25 49.08 -4.89 -20.11
N PRO A 26 48.55 -4.82 -18.87
CA PRO A 26 47.11 -4.95 -18.62
C PRO A 26 46.28 -3.87 -19.31
N LEU A 27 46.79 -2.63 -19.36
CA LEU A 27 46.09 -1.51 -19.98
C LEU A 27 46.08 -1.62 -21.51
N ALA A 28 47.19 -2.10 -22.11
CA ALA A 28 47.26 -2.40 -23.53
C ALA A 28 46.34 -3.57 -23.91
N LEU A 29 46.35 -4.66 -23.13
CA LEU A 29 45.44 -5.80 -23.33
C LEU A 29 43.97 -5.38 -23.18
N GLY A 30 43.64 -4.61 -22.15
CA GLY A 30 42.28 -4.09 -21.95
C GLY A 30 41.83 -3.17 -23.09
N SER A 31 42.73 -2.32 -23.59
CA SER A 31 42.44 -1.43 -24.72
C SER A 31 42.27 -2.20 -26.04
N ILE A 32 43.09 -3.22 -26.29
CA ILE A 32 42.94 -4.11 -27.47
C ILE A 32 41.62 -4.88 -27.41
N VAL A 33 41.25 -5.43 -26.25
CA VAL A 33 39.96 -6.12 -26.08
C VAL A 33 38.78 -5.16 -26.28
N SER A 34 38.87 -3.95 -25.75
CA SER A 34 37.81 -2.94 -25.93
C SER A 34 37.69 -2.49 -27.39
N LEU A 35 38.80 -2.30 -28.11
CA LEU A 35 38.81 -1.98 -29.53
C LEU A 35 38.31 -3.14 -30.39
N PHE A 36 38.63 -4.38 -30.01
CA PHE A 36 38.13 -5.58 -30.69
C PHE A 36 36.62 -5.74 -30.49
N LEU A 37 36.10 -5.49 -29.29
CA LEU A 37 34.65 -5.50 -29.03
C LEU A 37 33.93 -4.40 -29.82
N LEU A 38 34.49 -3.19 -29.89
CA LEU A 38 33.97 -2.10 -30.73
C LEU A 38 34.04 -2.43 -32.23
N PHE A 39 35.08 -3.14 -32.66
CA PHE A 39 35.22 -3.63 -34.03
C PHE A 39 34.16 -4.71 -34.33
N LEU A 40 33.88 -5.62 -33.40
CA LEU A 40 32.80 -6.60 -33.56
C LEU A 40 31.41 -5.94 -33.65
N THR A 41 31.17 -4.84 -32.93
CA THR A 41 29.91 -4.09 -33.05
C THR A 41 29.79 -3.28 -34.33
N THR A 42 30.90 -3.04 -35.06
CA THR A 42 30.89 -2.33 -36.34
C THR A 42 30.91 -3.27 -37.55
N LEU A 43 31.26 -4.54 -37.36
CA LEU A 43 31.09 -5.61 -38.36
C LEU A 43 29.63 -6.08 -38.52
N THR A 44 28.71 -5.59 -37.70
CA THR A 44 27.28 -5.89 -37.82
C THR A 44 26.56 -4.81 -38.64
N SER A 45 26.45 -5.02 -39.94
CA SER A 45 25.32 -4.52 -40.74
C SER A 45 25.25 -5.29 -42.05
N PHE A 46 24.22 -6.14 -42.17
CA PHE A 46 23.26 -6.07 -43.29
C PHE A 46 21.97 -6.88 -43.02
N ASP A 47 21.89 -7.72 -41.96
CA ASP A 47 20.63 -8.43 -41.61
C ASP A 47 20.47 -8.80 -40.11
N GLY A 48 20.76 -7.83 -39.23
CA GLY A 48 20.19 -7.70 -37.87
C GLY A 48 19.82 -8.94 -37.02
N SER A 49 20.73 -9.90 -36.78
CA SER A 49 20.54 -10.90 -35.71
C SER A 49 21.87 -11.29 -35.01
N PRO A 50 21.96 -11.24 -33.66
CA PRO A 50 23.13 -11.70 -32.93
C PRO A 50 23.05 -13.21 -32.65
N PHE A 51 24.11 -13.93 -33.05
CA PHE A 51 24.38 -15.31 -32.60
C PHE A 51 25.08 -15.27 -31.24
N LEU A 52 24.40 -15.76 -30.20
CA LEU A 52 24.94 -16.76 -29.26
C LEU A 52 23.76 -17.31 -28.44
N PHE A 53 23.24 -18.44 -28.92
CA PHE A 53 22.26 -19.28 -28.26
C PHE A 53 22.92 -20.05 -27.10
N PHE A 54 22.45 -19.77 -25.88
CA PHE A 54 22.14 -20.80 -24.90
C PHE A 54 20.72 -20.56 -24.43
N TYR A 55 19.73 -21.08 -25.13
CA TYR A 55 18.43 -21.49 -24.58
C TYR A 55 17.70 -22.32 -25.64
N HIS A 56 17.40 -23.58 -25.29
CA HIS A 56 16.54 -24.49 -26.06
C HIS A 56 15.14 -23.90 -26.23
N PRO A 57 14.53 -23.95 -27.43
CA PRO A 57 13.09 -23.90 -27.58
C PRO A 57 12.57 -25.28 -28.02
N SER A 58 11.81 -25.91 -27.14
CA SER A 58 10.79 -26.87 -27.56
C SER A 58 9.71 -26.11 -28.35
N ALA A 59 9.30 -26.71 -29.46
CA ALA A 59 8.37 -26.23 -30.47
C ALA A 59 7.12 -25.49 -29.96
N VAL A 60 6.80 -24.35 -30.57
CA VAL A 60 5.43 -23.90 -30.91
C VAL A 60 5.49 -23.07 -32.20
N LEU A 61 4.70 -23.47 -33.20
CA LEU A 61 4.45 -22.75 -34.45
C LEU A 61 3.74 -21.40 -34.20
N GLY A 62 4.16 -20.35 -34.92
CA GLY A 62 3.42 -19.08 -35.06
C GLY A 62 4.15 -17.87 -34.46
N GLY A 63 5.06 -17.27 -35.21
CA GLY A 63 5.74 -16.03 -34.79
C GLY A 63 4.78 -14.82 -34.80
N PRO A 64 4.89 -13.88 -33.84
CA PRO A 64 4.06 -12.68 -33.81
C PRO A 64 4.53 -11.66 -34.86
N SER A 65 3.56 -11.04 -35.52
CA SER A 65 3.77 -9.92 -36.43
C SER A 65 4.48 -8.76 -35.70
N PRO A 66 5.40 -8.02 -36.36
CA PRO A 66 6.07 -6.86 -35.77
C PRO A 66 5.13 -5.65 -35.56
N PHE A 67 3.86 -5.78 -35.96
CA PHE A 67 2.82 -4.77 -35.79
C PHE A 67 2.11 -4.95 -34.44
N VAL A 68 2.03 -3.87 -33.66
CA VAL A 68 1.37 -3.77 -32.34
C VAL A 68 -0.07 -4.27 -32.40
N GLU A 69 -0.70 -4.15 -33.56
CA GLU A 69 -2.04 -4.61 -33.89
C GLU A 69 -2.25 -6.11 -33.61
N SER A 70 -1.21 -6.94 -33.75
CA SER A 70 -1.31 -8.37 -33.42
C SER A 70 -1.30 -8.67 -31.91
N GLN A 71 -0.87 -7.69 -31.09
CA GLN A 71 -0.96 -7.72 -29.64
C GLN A 71 -2.21 -7.01 -29.10
N LEU A 72 -2.92 -6.26 -29.95
CA LEU A 72 -4.22 -5.69 -29.61
C LEU A 72 -5.26 -6.80 -29.59
N LYS A 73 -5.43 -7.41 -28.42
CA LYS A 73 -6.64 -8.21 -28.16
C LYS A 73 -7.82 -7.25 -28.20
N PRO A 74 -8.85 -7.46 -29.04
CA PRO A 74 -10.07 -6.68 -28.95
C PRO A 74 -10.58 -6.79 -27.51
N ILE A 75 -10.70 -5.65 -26.84
CA ILE A 75 -11.32 -5.58 -25.51
C ILE A 75 -12.72 -6.14 -25.71
N PRO A 76 -13.12 -7.20 -24.97
CA PRO A 76 -14.49 -7.66 -25.00
C PRO A 76 -15.36 -6.47 -24.67
N VAL A 77 -16.19 -6.04 -25.62
CA VAL A 77 -17.18 -4.98 -25.41
C VAL A 77 -18.28 -5.61 -24.56
N SER A 78 -17.98 -5.84 -23.29
CA SER A 78 -19.00 -5.91 -22.26
C SER A 78 -19.57 -4.51 -22.17
N THR A 79 -20.87 -4.36 -22.41
CA THR A 79 -21.59 -3.09 -22.32
C THR A 79 -21.59 -2.53 -20.89
N LEU A 80 -21.18 -3.34 -19.90
CA LEU A 80 -20.96 -2.95 -18.51
C LEU A 80 -19.47 -3.07 -18.16
N PRO A 81 -18.88 -2.07 -17.47
CA PRO A 81 -17.51 -2.18 -16.99
C PRO A 81 -17.39 -3.41 -16.07
N PRO A 82 -16.24 -4.11 -16.09
CA PRO A 82 -16.02 -5.24 -15.18
C PRO A 82 -16.18 -4.78 -13.72
N PRO A 83 -16.55 -5.66 -12.79
CA PRO A 83 -16.63 -5.30 -11.39
C PRO A 83 -15.34 -4.64 -10.90
N PRO A 84 -15.42 -3.69 -9.97
CA PRO A 84 -14.23 -3.06 -9.43
C PRO A 84 -13.38 -4.07 -8.64
N ARG A 85 -12.12 -3.71 -8.39
CA ARG A 85 -11.19 -4.57 -7.65
C ARG A 85 -10.50 -3.74 -6.57
N PHE A 86 -10.52 -4.24 -5.34
CA PHE A 86 -9.87 -3.58 -4.21
C PHE A 86 -8.48 -4.16 -3.97
N ALA A 87 -7.57 -3.31 -3.52
CA ALA A 87 -6.22 -3.63 -3.10
C ALA A 87 -6.11 -3.30 -1.60
N TYR A 88 -5.95 -4.31 -0.75
CA TYR A 88 -5.90 -4.13 0.70
C TYR A 88 -4.47 -4.19 1.23
N LEU A 89 -4.13 -3.25 2.11
CA LEU A 89 -3.09 -3.45 3.11
C LEU A 89 -3.75 -3.81 4.44
N ILE A 90 -3.41 -4.95 5.02
CA ILE A 90 -3.81 -5.33 6.39
C ILE A 90 -2.55 -5.45 7.24
N SER A 91 -2.35 -4.53 8.18
CA SER A 91 -1.13 -4.46 9.00
C SER A 91 -1.39 -4.71 10.49
N GLY A 92 -0.54 -5.48 11.15
CA GLY A 92 -0.55 -5.71 12.59
C GLY A 92 0.83 -5.53 13.22
N SER A 93 0.87 -5.61 14.55
CA SER A 93 2.06 -5.57 15.40
C SER A 93 2.16 -6.88 16.21
N ALA A 94 3.03 -6.92 17.21
CA ALA A 94 3.14 -8.06 18.12
C ALA A 94 1.78 -8.49 18.72
N GLY A 95 1.45 -9.77 18.57
CA GLY A 95 0.22 -10.39 19.06
C GLY A 95 -1.03 -10.16 18.20
N ASP A 96 -0.89 -9.54 17.03
CA ASP A 96 -2.02 -9.31 16.10
C ASP A 96 -2.22 -10.45 15.10
N GLY A 97 -1.36 -11.48 15.05
CA GLY A 97 -1.37 -12.49 14.01
C GLY A 97 -2.72 -13.18 13.80
N LEU A 98 -3.40 -13.57 14.88
CA LEU A 98 -4.74 -14.19 14.80
C LEU A 98 -5.80 -13.21 14.31
N MET A 99 -5.77 -11.97 14.81
CA MET A 99 -6.72 -10.95 14.38
C MET A 99 -6.54 -10.59 12.91
N LEU A 100 -5.29 -10.46 12.47
CA LEU A 100 -4.95 -10.22 11.08
C LEU A 100 -5.50 -11.33 10.17
N ARG A 101 -5.33 -12.60 10.56
CA ARG A 101 -5.88 -13.75 9.83
C ARG A 101 -7.41 -13.68 9.74
N ARG A 102 -8.07 -13.42 10.86
CA ARG A 102 -9.53 -13.29 10.92
C ARG A 102 -10.04 -12.20 9.98
N THR A 103 -9.41 -11.01 10.03
CA THR A 103 -9.75 -9.88 9.16
C THR A 103 -9.46 -10.20 7.69
N LEU A 104 -8.35 -10.85 7.36
CA LEU A 104 -8.04 -11.26 5.98
C LEU A 104 -9.12 -12.22 5.43
N LEU A 105 -9.52 -13.23 6.20
CA LEU A 105 -10.58 -14.17 5.80
C LEU A 105 -11.94 -13.47 5.62
N ALA A 106 -12.28 -12.53 6.49
CA ALA A 106 -13.50 -11.74 6.40
C ALA A 106 -13.54 -10.84 5.14
N LEU A 107 -12.37 -10.34 4.71
CA LEU A 107 -12.25 -9.44 3.56
C LEU A 107 -11.96 -10.16 2.25
N TYR A 108 -11.72 -11.46 2.25
CA TYR A 108 -11.22 -12.15 1.07
C TYR A 108 -12.27 -12.26 -0.04
N HIS A 109 -11.85 -11.89 -1.25
CA HIS A 109 -12.59 -12.10 -2.50
C HIS A 109 -11.58 -12.35 -3.63
N PRO A 110 -11.83 -13.31 -4.54
CA PRO A 110 -10.88 -13.66 -5.62
C PRO A 110 -10.51 -12.52 -6.57
N LEU A 111 -11.39 -11.53 -6.74
CA LEU A 111 -11.12 -10.36 -7.59
C LEU A 111 -10.12 -9.38 -6.96
N ASN A 112 -10.05 -9.31 -5.65
CA ASN A 112 -9.27 -8.31 -4.93
C ASN A 112 -7.80 -8.74 -4.79
N GLN A 113 -6.95 -7.81 -4.35
CA GLN A 113 -5.54 -8.00 -4.07
C GLN A 113 -5.24 -7.68 -2.61
N TYR A 114 -4.31 -8.41 -2.01
CA TYR A 114 -4.00 -8.28 -0.58
C TYR A 114 -2.50 -8.26 -0.34
N VAL A 115 -2.07 -7.33 0.51
CA VAL A 115 -0.77 -7.33 1.17
C VAL A 115 -0.99 -7.38 2.67
N VAL A 116 -0.47 -8.40 3.31
CA VAL A 116 -0.46 -8.53 4.77
C VAL A 116 0.92 -8.22 5.35
N HIS A 117 0.93 -7.61 6.52
CA HIS A 117 2.17 -7.21 7.19
C HIS A 117 2.02 -7.36 8.71
N LEU A 118 2.95 -8.08 9.33
CA LEU A 118 3.21 -7.99 10.76
C LEU A 118 4.54 -7.27 10.94
N ASP A 119 4.52 -6.20 11.73
CA ASP A 119 5.68 -5.37 11.94
C ASP A 119 6.82 -6.11 12.66
N ARG A 120 7.98 -5.46 12.75
CA ARG A 120 9.19 -6.04 13.34
C ARG A 120 9.10 -6.26 14.86
N GLU A 121 8.11 -5.69 15.54
CA GLU A 121 7.84 -5.98 16.95
C GLU A 121 7.28 -7.39 17.15
N ALA A 122 6.52 -7.90 16.17
CA ALA A 122 6.04 -9.26 16.18
C ALA A 122 7.20 -10.28 16.14
N SER A 123 7.06 -11.35 16.93
CA SER A 123 8.10 -12.36 17.04
C SER A 123 8.37 -13.03 15.70
N SER A 124 9.55 -13.65 15.56
CA SER A 124 9.86 -14.37 14.33
C SER A 124 8.93 -15.55 14.12
N GLU A 125 8.51 -16.19 15.20
CA GLU A 125 7.57 -17.30 15.22
C GLU A 125 6.19 -16.86 14.73
N GLU A 126 5.66 -15.73 15.23
CA GLU A 126 4.35 -15.18 14.82
C GLU A 126 4.35 -14.79 13.34
N ARG A 127 5.44 -14.14 12.87
CA ARG A 127 5.58 -13.78 11.45
C ARG A 127 5.73 -15.00 10.55
N LEU A 128 6.48 -16.02 10.98
CA LEU A 128 6.61 -17.29 10.24
C LEU A 128 5.28 -18.04 10.20
N ASP A 129 4.51 -18.01 11.27
CA ASP A 129 3.17 -18.60 11.32
C ASP A 129 2.24 -17.92 10.31
N LEU A 130 2.18 -16.58 10.28
CA LEU A 130 1.40 -15.86 9.27
C LEU A 130 1.88 -16.18 7.84
N GLN A 131 3.19 -16.25 7.62
CA GLN A 131 3.76 -16.58 6.31
C GLN A 131 3.33 -17.97 5.84
N LYS A 132 3.41 -18.98 6.72
CA LYS A 132 2.94 -20.34 6.42
C LYS A 132 1.46 -20.37 6.12
N PHE A 133 0.64 -19.69 6.93
CA PHE A 133 -0.79 -19.58 6.67
C PHE A 133 -1.08 -19.02 5.27
N VAL A 134 -0.45 -17.91 4.89
CA VAL A 134 -0.66 -17.33 3.55
C VAL A 134 -0.20 -18.28 2.44
N LYS A 135 0.96 -18.92 2.62
CA LYS A 135 1.58 -19.81 1.62
C LYS A 135 0.90 -21.17 1.50
N ASP A 136 0.30 -21.69 2.56
CA ASP A 136 -0.24 -23.06 2.58
C ASP A 136 -1.77 -23.07 2.36
N HIS A 137 -2.43 -21.91 2.46
CA HIS A 137 -3.86 -21.79 2.23
C HIS A 137 -4.21 -22.06 0.76
N GLN A 138 -4.99 -23.12 0.52
CA GLN A 138 -5.31 -23.61 -0.84
C GLN A 138 -5.94 -22.54 -1.74
N VAL A 139 -6.90 -21.78 -1.22
CA VAL A 139 -7.56 -20.71 -1.99
C VAL A 139 -6.60 -19.57 -2.35
N PHE A 140 -5.76 -19.11 -1.42
CA PHE A 140 -4.78 -18.05 -1.69
C PHE A 140 -3.75 -18.50 -2.74
N ASN A 141 -3.28 -19.74 -2.66
CA ASN A 141 -2.39 -20.32 -3.67
C ASN A 141 -3.04 -20.42 -5.05
N LYS A 142 -4.31 -20.82 -5.10
CA LYS A 142 -5.04 -20.96 -6.36
C LYS A 142 -5.19 -19.62 -7.10
N PHE A 143 -5.44 -18.54 -6.37
CA PHE A 143 -5.66 -17.21 -6.96
C PHE A 143 -4.41 -16.32 -7.00
N GLY A 144 -3.40 -16.60 -6.18
CA GLY A 144 -2.13 -15.85 -6.14
C GLY A 144 -2.28 -14.38 -5.77
N ASN A 145 -3.38 -13.99 -5.11
CA ASN A 145 -3.75 -12.60 -4.86
C ASN A 145 -3.49 -12.12 -3.42
N VAL A 146 -2.90 -12.97 -2.56
CA VAL A 146 -2.49 -12.62 -1.19
C VAL A 146 -0.97 -12.69 -1.07
N ARG A 147 -0.35 -11.60 -0.64
CA ARG A 147 1.11 -11.47 -0.47
C ARG A 147 1.43 -11.03 0.96
N MET A 148 2.59 -11.44 1.48
CA MET A 148 3.08 -10.98 2.77
C MET A 148 4.36 -10.17 2.61
N ILE A 149 4.48 -9.05 3.33
CA ILE A 149 5.76 -8.36 3.51
C ILE A 149 6.62 -9.18 4.47
N VAL A 150 7.47 -10.06 3.93
CA VAL A 150 8.32 -10.97 4.72
C VAL A 150 9.45 -10.23 5.44
N LYS A 151 10.05 -9.24 4.77
CA LYS A 151 11.02 -8.32 5.38
C LYS A 151 10.24 -7.28 6.20
N ALA A 152 9.87 -7.67 7.42
CA ALA A 152 9.03 -6.87 8.30
C ALA A 152 9.60 -5.46 8.51
N ASN A 153 8.77 -4.46 8.25
CA ASN A 153 9.07 -3.07 8.55
C ASN A 153 8.87 -2.83 10.05
N LEU A 154 9.62 -1.93 10.64
CA LEU A 154 9.35 -1.44 11.99
C LEU A 154 8.37 -0.28 11.89
N VAL A 155 7.23 -0.34 12.59
CA VAL A 155 6.14 0.65 12.43
C VAL A 155 5.86 1.39 13.74
N THR A 156 6.08 2.70 13.72
CA THR A 156 5.75 3.63 14.80
C THR A 156 4.51 4.43 14.41
N TYR A 157 3.39 4.28 15.14
CA TYR A 157 2.11 4.95 14.82
C TYR A 157 2.23 6.49 14.74
N ARG A 158 3.02 7.08 15.64
CA ARG A 158 3.23 8.53 15.72
C ARG A 158 4.30 9.03 14.75
N GLY A 159 4.97 8.13 14.04
CA GLY A 159 6.09 8.46 13.15
C GLY A 159 5.79 8.21 11.67
N PRO A 160 6.74 8.56 10.79
CA PRO A 160 6.64 8.37 9.34
C PRO A 160 6.75 6.90 8.90
N THR A 161 7.23 6.00 9.75
CA THR A 161 7.43 4.59 9.37
C THR A 161 6.12 3.88 9.01
N MET A 162 4.98 4.30 9.58
CA MET A 162 3.67 3.84 9.13
C MET A 162 3.34 4.31 7.70
N VAL A 163 3.66 5.56 7.34
CA VAL A 163 3.51 6.06 5.96
C VAL A 163 4.40 5.26 5.01
N ALA A 164 5.66 5.04 5.40
CA ALA A 164 6.60 4.23 4.60
C ALA A 164 6.09 2.80 4.39
N ASN A 165 5.50 2.18 5.41
CA ASN A 165 4.89 0.86 5.29
C ASN A 165 3.68 0.85 4.33
N THR A 166 2.81 1.85 4.43
CA THR A 166 1.66 2.00 3.52
C THR A 166 2.12 2.17 2.08
N LEU A 167 3.11 3.02 1.83
CA LEU A 167 3.71 3.21 0.50
C LEU A 167 4.43 1.95 0.00
N HIS A 168 5.08 1.18 0.88
CA HIS A 168 5.71 -0.08 0.52
C HIS A 168 4.68 -1.12 0.05
N ALA A 169 3.58 -1.28 0.77
CA ALA A 169 2.49 -2.17 0.38
C ALA A 169 1.84 -1.73 -0.94
N ALA A 170 1.58 -0.43 -1.10
CA ALA A 170 1.08 0.14 -2.35
C ALA A 170 2.03 -0.14 -3.53
N ALA A 171 3.34 0.03 -3.34
CA ALA A 171 4.33 -0.26 -4.38
C ALA A 171 4.34 -1.75 -4.78
N ILE A 172 4.19 -2.67 -3.83
CA ILE A 172 4.04 -4.11 -4.11
C ILE A 172 2.78 -4.35 -4.95
N LEU A 173 1.64 -3.75 -4.57
CA LEU A 173 0.37 -3.92 -5.27
C LEU A 173 0.38 -3.32 -6.68
N LEU A 174 1.07 -2.21 -6.89
CA LEU A 174 1.27 -1.63 -8.23
C LEU A 174 2.15 -2.50 -9.12
N LYS A 175 3.21 -3.08 -8.55
CA LYS A 175 4.18 -3.88 -9.30
C LYS A 175 3.67 -5.29 -9.61
N GLU A 176 3.00 -5.92 -8.64
CA GLU A 176 2.72 -7.36 -8.65
C GLU A 176 1.23 -7.67 -8.54
N GLY A 177 0.38 -6.71 -8.16
CA GLY A 177 -1.06 -6.88 -7.95
C GLY A 177 -1.92 -6.90 -9.21
N GLY A 178 -1.35 -6.57 -10.38
CA GLY A 178 -2.11 -6.42 -11.62
C GLY A 178 -3.10 -5.26 -11.55
N ASP A 179 -4.27 -5.43 -12.16
CA ASP A 179 -5.28 -4.37 -12.19
C ASP A 179 -6.13 -4.34 -10.93
N TRP A 180 -6.20 -3.15 -10.31
CA TRP A 180 -7.10 -2.82 -9.21
C TRP A 180 -7.49 -1.34 -9.27
N ASP A 181 -8.54 -0.95 -8.56
CA ASP A 181 -9.17 0.38 -8.69
C ASP A 181 -8.99 1.24 -7.45
N TRP A 182 -9.12 0.64 -6.25
CA TRP A 182 -8.95 1.35 -4.98
C TRP A 182 -8.01 0.60 -4.04
N PHE A 183 -7.09 1.32 -3.42
CA PHE A 183 -6.23 0.88 -2.33
C PHE A 183 -6.85 1.26 -0.99
N ILE A 184 -7.05 0.28 -0.11
CA ILE A 184 -7.62 0.45 1.23
C ILE A 184 -6.61 -0.03 2.26
N ASN A 185 -6.25 0.83 3.23
CA ASN A 185 -5.41 0.43 4.35
C ASN A 185 -6.26 0.10 5.57
N LEU A 186 -5.90 -0.97 6.28
CA LEU A 186 -6.53 -1.46 7.50
C LEU A 186 -5.45 -1.96 8.47
N SER A 187 -5.75 -1.94 9.76
CA SER A 187 -5.01 -2.64 10.79
C SER A 187 -5.70 -3.93 11.23
N ALA A 188 -4.99 -4.72 12.03
CA ALA A 188 -5.57 -5.88 12.71
C ALA A 188 -6.67 -5.53 13.72
N SER A 189 -6.88 -4.25 14.05
CA SER A 189 -7.99 -3.81 14.92
C SER A 189 -9.19 -3.26 14.14
N ASP A 190 -9.16 -3.31 12.80
CA ASP A 190 -10.27 -2.93 11.92
C ASP A 190 -11.03 -4.20 11.47
N TYR A 191 -12.33 -4.05 11.21
CA TYR A 191 -13.18 -5.15 10.75
C TYR A 191 -14.27 -4.67 9.79
N PRO A 192 -14.63 -5.46 8.74
CA PRO A 192 -15.71 -5.10 7.83
C PRO A 192 -17.09 -5.23 8.49
N LEU A 193 -18.01 -4.34 8.13
CA LEU A 193 -19.43 -4.34 8.50
C LEU A 193 -20.37 -4.69 7.33
N VAL A 194 -19.77 -4.95 6.15
CA VAL A 194 -20.45 -5.35 4.91
C VAL A 194 -19.66 -6.46 4.24
N THR A 195 -20.33 -7.27 3.42
CA THR A 195 -19.65 -8.31 2.65
C THR A 195 -18.81 -7.69 1.52
N GLN A 196 -17.89 -8.47 0.95
CA GLN A 196 -17.14 -8.00 -0.22
C GLN A 196 -18.06 -7.77 -1.43
N ASP A 197 -19.07 -8.61 -1.62
CA ASP A 197 -20.06 -8.44 -2.68
C ASP A 197 -20.86 -7.15 -2.51
N ASP A 198 -21.22 -6.78 -1.28
CA ASP A 198 -21.86 -5.49 -0.99
C ASP A 198 -20.97 -4.32 -1.43
N LEU A 199 -19.69 -4.36 -1.03
CA LEU A 199 -18.72 -3.32 -1.32
C LEU A 199 -18.46 -3.20 -2.84
N LEU A 200 -18.22 -4.34 -3.51
CA LEU A 200 -18.01 -4.42 -4.95
C LEU A 200 -19.23 -3.94 -5.74
N HIS A 201 -20.43 -4.31 -5.30
CA HIS A 201 -21.68 -3.85 -5.91
C HIS A 201 -21.80 -2.33 -5.79
N THR A 202 -21.73 -1.76 -4.59
CA THR A 202 -21.93 -0.31 -4.42
C THR A 202 -20.85 0.50 -5.13
N PHE A 203 -19.59 0.06 -5.11
CA PHE A 203 -18.50 0.77 -5.80
C PHE A 203 -18.53 0.63 -7.33
N SER A 204 -19.27 -0.35 -7.88
CA SER A 204 -19.41 -0.50 -9.33
C SER A 204 -20.11 0.69 -10.00
N TYR A 205 -20.90 1.46 -9.23
CA TYR A 205 -21.59 2.66 -9.69
C TYR A 205 -20.80 3.95 -9.50
N LEU A 206 -19.57 3.87 -8.96
CA LEU A 206 -18.77 5.04 -8.62
C LEU A 206 -17.69 5.33 -9.66
N PRO A 207 -17.40 6.61 -9.93
CA PRO A 207 -16.19 6.98 -10.66
C PRO A 207 -14.94 6.45 -9.97
N ARG A 208 -14.10 5.71 -10.71
CA ARG A 208 -12.90 5.02 -10.19
C ARG A 208 -11.78 5.95 -9.74
N ASP A 209 -11.89 7.23 -10.07
CA ASP A 209 -10.96 8.29 -9.69
C ASP A 209 -11.27 8.90 -8.32
N LEU A 210 -12.39 8.56 -7.68
CA LEU A 210 -12.74 9.05 -6.34
C LEU A 210 -11.79 8.51 -5.27
N ASN A 211 -11.44 9.40 -4.32
CA ASN A 211 -10.58 9.13 -3.18
C ASN A 211 -11.34 9.42 -1.88
N PHE A 212 -11.66 8.39 -1.10
CA PHE A 212 -12.28 8.54 0.22
C PHE A 212 -11.19 8.80 1.26
N ILE A 213 -11.08 10.06 1.63
CA ILE A 213 -10.08 10.58 2.56
C ILE A 213 -10.71 11.71 3.37
N ASP A 214 -10.95 11.47 4.66
CA ASP A 214 -11.37 12.53 5.59
C ASP A 214 -10.26 13.58 5.67
N HIS A 215 -10.57 14.86 5.48
CA HIS A 215 -9.54 15.91 5.46
C HIS A 215 -10.04 17.27 5.95
N THR A 216 -9.13 18.04 6.54
CA THR A 216 -9.31 19.47 6.83
C THR A 216 -7.99 20.23 6.71
N SER A 217 -8.08 21.47 6.21
CA SER A 217 -6.96 22.41 6.23
C SER A 217 -6.87 23.20 7.54
N ASN A 218 -7.90 23.13 8.40
CA ASN A 218 -7.89 23.78 9.70
C ASN A 218 -7.13 22.90 10.70
N ILE A 219 -5.81 23.03 10.69
CA ILE A 219 -4.93 22.21 11.53
C ILE A 219 -4.86 22.69 12.99
N GLY A 220 -5.27 23.94 13.29
CA GLY A 220 -5.37 24.48 14.65
C GLY A 220 -4.15 24.22 15.53
N TRP A 221 -4.39 23.66 16.73
CA TRP A 221 -3.33 23.30 17.68
C TRP A 221 -2.28 22.32 17.11
N LYS A 222 -2.64 21.51 16.10
CA LYS A 222 -1.71 20.56 15.46
C LYS A 222 -0.56 21.29 14.77
N GLU A 223 -0.72 22.55 14.37
CA GLU A 223 0.40 23.35 13.84
C GLU A 223 1.54 23.44 14.87
N PHE A 224 1.22 23.81 16.10
CA PHE A 224 2.21 24.05 17.15
C PHE A 224 2.71 22.76 17.81
N HIS A 225 1.88 21.71 17.84
CA HIS A 225 2.21 20.44 18.50
C HIS A 225 2.72 19.35 17.56
N ARG A 226 2.48 19.45 16.24
CA ARG A 226 2.85 18.41 15.27
C ARG A 226 3.70 18.93 14.11
N ALA A 227 3.36 20.09 13.53
CA ALA A 227 4.03 20.59 12.34
C ALA A 227 5.36 21.33 12.62
N LYS A 228 5.34 22.23 13.61
CA LYS A 228 6.49 23.03 14.04
C LYS A 228 7.54 22.22 14.82
N PRO A 229 7.17 21.28 15.71
CA PRO A 229 8.13 20.39 16.32
C PRO A 229 8.76 19.45 15.30
N ILE A 230 10.01 19.05 15.55
CA ILE A 230 10.74 18.11 14.72
C ILE A 230 10.90 16.82 15.54
N ILE A 231 10.49 15.69 14.97
CA ILE A 231 10.69 14.38 15.57
C ILE A 231 11.66 13.54 14.74
N VAL A 232 12.34 12.60 15.39
CA VAL A 232 13.10 11.54 14.74
C VAL A 232 12.49 10.21 15.14
N ASP A 233 12.04 9.44 14.16
CA ASP A 233 11.51 8.10 14.39
C ASP A 233 12.65 7.08 14.38
N PRO A 234 12.90 6.41 15.52
CA PRO A 234 13.97 5.40 15.62
C PRO A 234 13.77 4.25 14.65
N GLY A 235 12.53 3.99 14.23
CA GLY A 235 12.21 2.93 13.28
C GLY A 235 12.88 3.08 11.91
N LEU A 236 13.44 4.26 11.60
CA LEU A 236 14.20 4.49 10.36
C LEU A 236 15.65 3.98 10.41
N TYR A 237 16.25 3.82 11.59
CA TYR A 237 17.67 3.43 11.73
C TYR A 237 17.94 2.34 12.78
N SER A 238 16.95 1.98 13.59
CA SER A 238 17.04 0.97 14.65
C SER A 238 16.21 -0.26 14.30
N LEU A 239 16.64 -1.42 14.82
CA LEU A 239 15.86 -2.67 14.76
C LEU A 239 14.94 -2.86 15.97
N LYS A 240 15.08 -2.04 17.01
CA LYS A 240 14.26 -2.08 18.22
C LYS A 240 13.19 -0.98 18.15
N LYS A 241 11.93 -1.36 18.41
CA LYS A 241 10.82 -0.41 18.51
C LYS A 241 11.02 0.52 19.70
N ALA A 242 10.80 1.81 19.46
CA ALA A 242 10.80 2.85 20.46
C ALA A 242 9.85 3.98 20.01
N ASP A 243 9.39 4.80 20.95
CA ASP A 243 8.63 6.00 20.59
C ASP A 243 9.54 7.04 19.91
N VAL A 244 8.92 8.03 19.27
CA VAL A 244 9.63 9.10 18.56
C VAL A 244 10.48 9.94 19.52
N PHE A 245 11.67 10.35 19.06
CA PHE A 245 12.49 11.32 19.77
C PHE A 245 12.15 12.74 19.37
N TRP A 246 12.12 13.64 20.35
CA TRP A 246 11.89 15.05 20.12
C TRP A 246 13.22 15.78 19.92
N VAL A 247 13.29 16.59 18.89
CA VAL A 247 14.38 17.53 18.67
C VAL A 247 14.04 18.84 19.38
N THR A 248 15.04 19.49 19.99
CA THR A 248 14.83 20.73 20.75
C THR A 248 14.48 21.91 19.85
N GLN A 249 15.04 21.95 18.65
CA GLN A 249 14.73 22.97 17.64
C GLN A 249 13.37 22.74 16.99
N ARG A 250 12.73 23.85 16.61
CA ARG A 250 11.48 23.88 15.85
C ARG A 250 11.72 24.46 14.46
N ARG A 251 10.80 24.16 13.53
CA ARG A 251 10.77 24.71 12.18
C ARG A 251 9.54 25.59 11.97
N SER A 252 9.58 26.44 10.96
CA SER A 252 8.39 27.08 10.42
C SER A 252 7.53 26.06 9.65
N VAL A 253 6.26 26.38 9.44
CA VAL A 253 5.42 25.65 8.49
C VAL A 253 5.93 25.87 7.06
N PRO A 254 5.73 24.90 6.15
CA PRO A 254 6.18 25.02 4.77
C PRO A 254 5.37 26.10 4.05
N THR A 255 6.03 26.84 3.15
CA THR A 255 5.40 27.84 2.27
C THR A 255 5.10 27.30 0.87
N ALA A 256 5.71 26.17 0.50
CA ALA A 256 5.58 25.56 -0.82
C ALA A 256 4.26 24.78 -1.02
N PHE A 257 3.62 24.36 0.07
CA PHE A 257 2.35 23.62 0.05
C PHE A 257 1.57 23.88 1.34
N LYS A 258 0.24 23.73 1.27
CA LYS A 258 -0.66 23.86 2.42
C LYS A 258 -0.76 22.54 3.15
N LEU A 259 -0.65 22.55 4.48
CA LEU A 259 -0.82 21.34 5.30
C LEU A 259 -2.29 20.96 5.44
N PHE A 260 -2.56 19.67 5.28
CA PHE A 260 -3.86 19.06 5.57
C PHE A 260 -3.69 17.95 6.60
N THR A 261 -4.77 17.67 7.33
CA THR A 261 -4.84 16.58 8.31
C THR A 261 -6.19 15.87 8.25
N GLY A 262 -6.23 14.61 8.66
CA GLY A 262 -7.45 13.81 8.69
C GLY A 262 -7.22 12.45 9.32
N SER A 263 -8.07 11.48 8.96
CA SER A 263 -7.96 10.09 9.40
C SER A 263 -6.76 9.39 8.76
N ALA A 264 -6.11 8.47 9.48
CA ALA A 264 -5.05 7.64 8.89
C ALA A 264 -5.61 6.53 7.96
N TRP A 265 -6.93 6.34 7.92
CA TRP A 265 -7.61 5.30 7.15
C TRP A 265 -8.27 5.90 5.93
N MET A 266 -8.10 5.26 4.77
CA MET A 266 -8.51 5.82 3.49
C MET A 266 -8.87 4.71 2.50
N ALA A 267 -9.68 5.06 1.50
CA ALA A 267 -9.79 4.29 0.26
C ALA A 267 -9.37 5.19 -0.92
N LEU A 268 -8.18 4.93 -1.46
CA LEU A 268 -7.51 5.80 -2.42
C LEU A 268 -7.57 5.18 -3.82
N SER A 269 -7.94 5.97 -4.82
CA SER A 269 -7.90 5.56 -6.23
C SER A 269 -6.50 5.09 -6.64
N ARG A 270 -6.44 4.13 -7.57
CA ARG A 270 -5.16 3.66 -8.13
C ARG A 270 -4.36 4.79 -8.75
N SER A 271 -5.01 5.72 -9.45
CA SER A 271 -4.33 6.87 -10.07
C SER A 271 -3.62 7.76 -9.05
N PHE A 272 -4.21 7.97 -7.88
CA PHE A 272 -3.57 8.71 -6.79
C PHE A 272 -2.40 7.95 -6.16
N ILE A 273 -2.53 6.63 -6.00
CA ILE A 273 -1.43 5.79 -5.51
C ILE A 273 -0.27 5.74 -6.51
N ASP A 274 -0.56 5.61 -7.81
CA ASP A 274 0.42 5.73 -8.89
C ASP A 274 1.14 7.08 -8.84
N TYR A 275 0.41 8.18 -8.65
CA TYR A 275 1.01 9.50 -8.48
C TYR A 275 1.96 9.56 -7.27
N CYS A 276 1.58 8.96 -6.14
CA CYS A 276 2.43 8.93 -4.95
C CYS A 276 3.72 8.14 -5.12
N ILE A 277 3.72 7.06 -5.91
CA ILE A 277 4.86 6.14 -6.07
C ILE A 277 5.70 6.48 -7.31
N TRP A 278 5.04 6.64 -8.46
CA TRP A 278 5.64 6.79 -9.78
C TRP A 278 5.51 8.18 -10.38
N GLY A 279 4.76 9.09 -9.72
CA GLY A 279 4.53 10.45 -10.22
C GLY A 279 5.82 11.18 -10.58
N TRP A 280 5.81 11.84 -11.73
CA TRP A 280 6.95 12.66 -12.20
C TRP A 280 7.06 13.98 -11.43
N ASP A 281 5.94 14.47 -10.87
CA ASP A 281 5.92 15.65 -10.00
C ASP A 281 6.73 15.39 -8.71
N ASN A 282 7.38 16.44 -8.20
CA ASN A 282 8.20 16.36 -7.00
C ASN A 282 7.40 16.50 -5.70
N LEU A 283 6.13 16.89 -5.75
CA LEU A 283 5.27 17.12 -4.60
C LEU A 283 5.19 15.91 -3.67
N PRO A 284 4.87 14.67 -4.12
CA PRO A 284 4.85 13.51 -3.21
C PRO A 284 6.17 13.31 -2.48
N ARG A 285 7.31 13.44 -3.18
CA ARG A 285 8.66 13.29 -2.61
C ARG A 285 9.01 14.41 -1.63
N THR A 286 8.66 15.64 -1.96
CA THR A 286 8.90 16.82 -1.13
C THR A 286 8.07 16.77 0.15
N VAL A 287 6.80 16.41 0.04
CA VAL A 287 5.90 16.22 1.17
C VAL A 287 6.38 15.04 2.02
N LEU A 288 6.80 13.92 1.40
CA LEU A 288 7.34 12.77 2.13
C LEU A 288 8.58 13.14 2.95
N MET A 289 9.51 13.89 2.36
CA MET A 289 10.68 14.42 3.06
C MET A 289 10.28 15.31 4.24
N TYR A 290 9.28 16.18 4.08
CA TYR A 290 8.79 17.02 5.18
C TYR A 290 8.14 16.20 6.30
N TYR A 291 7.37 15.17 5.93
CA TYR A 291 6.64 14.30 6.85
C TYR A 291 7.53 13.27 7.56
N ALA A 292 8.76 13.03 7.09
CA ALA A 292 9.76 12.21 7.77
C ALA A 292 10.10 12.70 9.19
N ASN A 293 9.87 13.98 9.49
CA ASN A 293 10.08 14.56 10.82
C ASN A 293 8.82 15.25 11.38
N PHE A 294 7.63 14.82 10.94
CA PHE A 294 6.34 15.36 11.38
C PHE A 294 5.64 14.36 12.30
N LEU A 295 5.08 14.82 13.43
CA LEU A 295 4.37 13.93 14.36
C LEU A 295 2.99 13.49 13.81
N SER A 296 2.67 12.21 13.95
CA SER A 296 1.45 11.60 13.40
C SER A 296 1.38 11.75 11.88
N SER A 297 2.49 11.45 11.19
CA SER A 297 2.62 11.61 9.74
C SER A 297 1.52 10.93 8.90
N PRO A 298 0.99 9.74 9.27
CA PRO A 298 -0.11 9.09 8.54
C PRO A 298 -1.38 9.94 8.45
N GLU A 299 -1.65 10.77 9.46
CA GLU A 299 -2.80 11.67 9.53
C GLU A 299 -2.61 12.97 8.73
N GLY A 300 -1.61 13.03 7.82
CA GLY A 300 -1.32 14.26 7.08
C GLY A 300 -0.60 14.10 5.74
N TYR A 301 0.23 13.07 5.54
CA TYR A 301 0.99 12.90 4.29
C TYR A 301 0.08 12.82 3.07
N PHE A 302 -0.79 11.80 3.00
CA PHE A 302 -1.67 11.59 1.84
C PHE A 302 -2.64 12.75 1.62
N HIS A 303 -3.20 13.30 2.70
CA HIS A 303 -4.06 14.49 2.70
C HIS A 303 -3.37 15.70 2.06
N THR A 304 -2.13 15.96 2.47
CA THR A 304 -1.36 17.10 1.96
C THR A 304 -0.98 16.87 0.49
N VAL A 305 -0.60 15.66 0.09
CA VAL A 305 -0.29 15.37 -1.31
C VAL A 305 -1.54 15.55 -2.19
N ILE A 306 -2.67 14.92 -1.85
CA ILE A 306 -3.88 14.95 -2.69
C ILE A 306 -4.46 16.36 -2.80
N CYS A 307 -4.47 17.12 -1.70
CA CYS A 307 -5.08 18.46 -1.69
C CYS A 307 -4.20 19.55 -2.33
N ASN A 308 -2.90 19.29 -2.54
CA ASN A 308 -2.02 20.23 -3.23
C ASN A 308 -1.76 19.83 -4.69
N ALA A 309 -2.15 18.63 -5.12
CA ALA A 309 -2.04 18.18 -6.50
C ALA A 309 -3.26 18.65 -7.34
N GLN A 310 -2.99 19.31 -8.46
CA GLN A 310 -4.04 19.92 -9.30
C GLN A 310 -5.00 18.88 -9.89
N GLU A 311 -4.45 17.72 -10.26
CA GLU A 311 -5.15 16.63 -10.93
C GLU A 311 -6.24 15.99 -10.03
N PHE A 312 -6.12 16.12 -8.71
CA PHE A 312 -6.99 15.43 -7.74
C PHE A 312 -7.99 16.34 -7.02
N ARG A 313 -7.99 17.66 -7.28
CA ARG A 313 -8.79 18.67 -6.53
C ARG A 313 -10.29 18.39 -6.39
N ASN A 314 -10.88 17.68 -7.35
CA ASN A 314 -12.33 17.39 -7.40
C ASN A 314 -12.66 15.91 -7.17
N THR A 315 -11.68 15.11 -6.74
CA THR A 315 -11.80 13.67 -6.58
C THR A 315 -11.91 13.24 -5.11
N THR A 316 -11.79 14.18 -4.17
CA THR A 316 -11.79 13.88 -2.73
C THR A 316 -13.21 13.74 -2.19
N VAL A 317 -13.53 12.60 -1.60
CA VAL A 317 -14.74 12.38 -0.80
C VAL A 317 -14.32 12.45 0.66
N ASN A 318 -14.83 13.45 1.38
CA ASN A 318 -14.41 13.75 2.75
C ASN A 318 -15.05 12.78 3.77
N SER A 319 -14.52 11.55 3.79
CA SER A 319 -14.91 10.43 4.65
C SER A 319 -13.80 9.38 4.64
N ASP A 320 -13.54 8.75 5.79
CA ASP A 320 -12.62 7.62 5.89
C ASP A 320 -13.31 6.25 5.75
N LEU A 321 -14.63 6.23 5.56
CA LEU A 321 -15.47 5.02 5.48
C LEU A 321 -15.45 4.14 6.75
N HIS A 322 -15.07 4.69 7.91
CA HIS A 322 -15.04 3.96 9.17
C HIS A 322 -16.08 4.48 10.17
N PHE A 323 -16.72 3.54 10.87
CA PHE A 323 -17.31 3.85 12.17
C PHE A 323 -16.23 3.84 13.24
N ILE A 324 -16.06 4.97 13.93
CA ILE A 324 -15.11 5.11 15.03
C ILE A 324 -15.80 5.78 16.22
N SER A 325 -15.70 5.17 17.40
CA SER A 325 -16.18 5.77 18.65
C SER A 325 -15.06 6.52 19.36
N TRP A 326 -15.23 7.83 19.54
CA TRP A 326 -14.27 8.73 20.19
C TRP A 326 -14.82 9.34 21.47
N ASP A 327 -13.93 9.67 22.41
CA ASP A 327 -14.20 10.67 23.45
C ASP A 327 -14.55 12.04 22.81
N ASN A 328 -15.25 12.92 23.53
CA ASN A 328 -15.42 14.31 23.14
C ASN A 328 -14.82 15.24 24.22
N PRO A 329 -13.70 15.94 23.97
CA PRO A 329 -12.91 15.92 22.73
C PRO A 329 -12.15 14.60 22.51
N PRO A 330 -11.78 14.25 21.26
CA PRO A 330 -11.07 13.00 20.96
C PRO A 330 -9.72 12.89 21.68
N LYS A 331 -9.48 11.75 22.32
CA LYS A 331 -8.16 11.35 22.86
C LYS A 331 -7.28 10.74 21.75
N GLN A 332 -6.07 10.29 22.11
CA GLN A 332 -5.12 9.70 21.16
C GLN A 332 -5.62 8.39 20.51
N HIS A 333 -6.40 7.59 21.23
CA HIS A 333 -6.92 6.32 20.73
C HIS A 333 -8.43 6.25 20.91
N PRO A 334 -9.18 5.72 19.91
CA PRO A 334 -10.62 5.57 20.02
C PRO A 334 -10.99 4.49 21.06
N HIS A 335 -12.26 4.44 21.45
CA HIS A 335 -12.77 3.38 22.33
C HIS A 335 -12.70 2.02 21.64
N TYR A 336 -12.56 0.97 22.46
CA TYR A 336 -12.76 -0.40 22.00
C TYR A 336 -14.25 -0.63 21.78
N LEU A 337 -14.61 -1.07 20.57
CA LEU A 337 -15.96 -1.41 20.20
C LEU A 337 -16.35 -2.75 20.82
N ARG A 338 -17.53 -2.81 21.43
CA ARG A 338 -18.09 -3.99 22.10
C ARG A 338 -19.48 -4.32 21.55
N LEU A 339 -20.08 -5.40 22.03
CA LEU A 339 -21.41 -5.85 21.62
C LEU A 339 -22.49 -4.75 21.75
N ASN A 340 -22.39 -3.89 22.77
CA ASN A 340 -23.32 -2.78 22.97
C ASN A 340 -23.24 -1.71 21.87
N ASP A 341 -22.20 -1.72 21.04
CA ASP A 341 -21.99 -0.77 19.95
C ASP A 341 -22.57 -1.25 18.62
N MET A 342 -23.06 -2.49 18.54
CA MET A 342 -23.56 -3.11 17.30
C MET A 342 -24.59 -2.24 16.59
N GLN A 343 -25.58 -1.70 17.31
CA GLN A 343 -26.60 -0.87 16.69
C GLN A 343 -26.01 0.44 16.14
N ARG A 344 -25.03 1.04 16.83
CA ARG A 344 -24.37 2.27 16.38
C ARG A 344 -23.53 2.01 15.13
N MET A 345 -22.83 0.87 15.09
CA MET A 345 -22.09 0.41 13.91
C MET A 345 -23.02 0.25 12.71
N ILE A 346 -24.14 -0.47 12.87
CA ILE A 346 -25.12 -0.68 11.79
C ILE A 346 -25.73 0.65 11.31
N ASN A 347 -26.16 1.51 12.24
CA ASN A 347 -26.80 2.79 11.91
C ASN A 347 -25.84 3.79 11.24
N SER A 348 -24.53 3.60 11.38
CA SER A 348 -23.54 4.47 10.72
C SER A 348 -23.49 4.28 9.21
N ASN A 349 -24.00 3.15 8.70
CA ASN A 349 -23.89 2.74 7.30
C ASN A 349 -22.44 2.58 6.77
N ALA A 350 -21.43 2.68 7.64
CA ALA A 350 -20.04 2.54 7.26
C ALA A 350 -19.69 1.08 6.89
N PRO A 351 -18.83 0.85 5.88
CA PRO A 351 -18.39 -0.48 5.51
C PRO A 351 -17.32 -1.07 6.45
N PHE A 352 -16.66 -0.25 7.28
CA PHE A 352 -15.65 -0.68 8.24
C PHE A 352 -15.89 -0.08 9.62
N ALA A 353 -15.35 -0.72 10.66
CA ALA A 353 -15.39 -0.19 12.03
C ALA A 353 -14.08 -0.42 12.78
N ARG A 354 -13.79 0.47 13.73
CA ARG A 354 -12.63 0.36 14.62
C ARG A 354 -12.78 1.09 15.96
N LYS A 355 -12.08 0.65 17.02
CA LYS A 355 -11.12 -0.46 17.07
C LYS A 355 -11.66 -1.64 17.86
N PHE A 356 -11.39 -2.86 17.42
CA PHE A 356 -11.76 -4.07 18.16
C PHE A 356 -10.61 -4.54 19.06
N PRO A 357 -10.92 -4.99 20.29
CA PRO A 357 -9.94 -5.61 21.18
C PRO A 357 -9.59 -7.03 20.69
N ARG A 358 -8.40 -7.53 21.04
CA ARG A 358 -7.95 -8.88 20.65
C ARG A 358 -8.59 -9.98 21.49
N ASP A 359 -8.95 -9.65 22.72
CA ASP A 359 -9.31 -10.56 23.81
C ASP A 359 -10.83 -10.65 24.06
N ASP A 360 -11.64 -9.88 23.33
CA ASP A 360 -13.10 -9.88 23.42
C ASP A 360 -13.71 -10.06 22.01
N PRO A 361 -13.91 -11.32 21.57
CA PRO A 361 -14.40 -11.62 20.23
C PRO A 361 -15.90 -11.40 20.08
N ALA A 362 -16.66 -11.13 21.14
CA ALA A 362 -18.12 -11.17 21.13
C ALA A 362 -18.74 -10.22 20.08
N ALA A 363 -18.19 -9.03 19.91
CA ALA A 363 -18.64 -8.09 18.88
C ALA A 363 -18.30 -8.59 17.46
N LEU A 364 -17.10 -9.16 17.27
CA LEU A 364 -16.66 -9.71 15.99
C LEU A 364 -17.46 -10.95 15.59
N ASP A 365 -17.77 -11.82 16.54
CA ASP A 365 -18.59 -13.01 16.33
C ASP A 365 -20.01 -12.61 15.93
N LYS A 366 -20.55 -11.54 16.54
CA LYS A 366 -21.84 -10.98 16.16
C LYS A 366 -21.84 -10.34 14.78
N ILE A 367 -20.75 -9.69 14.38
CA ILE A 367 -20.57 -9.17 13.01
C ILE A 367 -20.48 -10.33 12.01
N ASP A 368 -19.69 -11.35 12.30
CA ASP A 368 -19.54 -12.53 11.46
C ASP A 368 -20.88 -13.25 11.25
N SER A 369 -21.69 -13.39 12.30
CA SER A 369 -23.00 -14.05 12.21
C SER A 369 -24.06 -13.21 11.51
N ASP A 370 -24.19 -11.93 11.89
CA ASP A 370 -25.34 -11.11 11.50
C ASP A 370 -25.12 -10.31 10.21
N LEU A 371 -23.87 -9.94 9.92
CA LEU A 371 -23.54 -9.03 8.81
C LEU A 371 -22.75 -9.70 7.70
N LEU A 372 -21.86 -10.64 8.05
CA LEU A 372 -20.98 -11.31 7.08
C LEU A 372 -21.40 -12.75 6.78
N PHE A 373 -22.35 -13.29 7.53
CA PHE A 373 -22.91 -14.64 7.38
C PHE A 373 -21.84 -15.74 7.27
N ARG A 374 -20.79 -15.65 8.09
CA ARG A 374 -19.65 -16.58 8.08
C ARG A 374 -19.46 -17.27 9.43
N GLY A 375 -18.93 -18.49 9.39
CA GLY A 375 -18.47 -19.20 10.57
C GLY A 375 -17.01 -18.85 10.93
N PRO A 376 -16.54 -19.32 12.10
CA PRO A 376 -15.13 -19.22 12.48
C PRO A 376 -14.22 -19.81 11.39
N ASP A 377 -13.12 -19.11 11.09
CA ASP A 377 -12.11 -19.52 10.10
C ASP A 377 -12.60 -19.79 8.66
N MET A 378 -13.83 -19.37 8.32
CA MET A 378 -14.38 -19.46 6.96
C MET A 378 -14.23 -18.16 6.18
N PHE A 379 -14.33 -18.18 4.87
CA PHE A 379 -14.47 -16.93 4.11
C PHE A 379 -15.84 -16.29 4.31
N THR A 380 -15.95 -14.99 4.11
CA THR A 380 -17.25 -14.32 3.91
C THR A 380 -17.89 -14.85 2.62
N PRO A 381 -19.06 -15.50 2.66
CA PRO A 381 -19.70 -16.02 1.47
C PRO A 381 -20.05 -14.90 0.48
N GLY A 382 -19.70 -15.11 -0.79
CA GLY A 382 -20.05 -14.23 -1.90
C GLY A 382 -20.59 -15.02 -3.10
N GLY A 383 -20.85 -14.35 -4.21
CA GLY A 383 -21.37 -14.96 -5.44
C GLY A 383 -20.43 -16.00 -6.06
N TRP A 384 -19.14 -15.92 -5.74
CA TRP A 384 -18.11 -16.90 -6.12
C TRP A 384 -18.14 -18.19 -5.29
N CYS A 385 -18.91 -18.25 -4.20
CA CYS A 385 -19.03 -19.43 -3.34
C CYS A 385 -20.28 -20.25 -3.75
N VAL A 386 -20.08 -21.46 -4.28
CA VAL A 386 -21.17 -22.32 -4.80
C VAL A 386 -21.29 -23.66 -4.07
N GLY A 387 -20.52 -23.86 -3.01
CA GLY A 387 -20.56 -25.05 -2.17
C GLY A 387 -21.88 -25.17 -1.41
N SER A 388 -22.19 -26.38 -0.98
CA SER A 388 -23.30 -26.60 -0.06
C SER A 388 -22.95 -25.96 1.30
N GLY A 389 -23.78 -25.06 1.82
CA GLY A 389 -23.68 -24.56 3.20
C GLY A 389 -24.36 -25.48 4.23
N LYS A 390 -24.80 -26.68 3.82
CA LYS A 390 -25.53 -27.61 4.68
C LYS A 390 -24.59 -28.19 5.73
N ASN A 391 -25.10 -28.42 6.94
CA ASN A 391 -24.33 -28.98 8.07
C ASN A 391 -23.08 -28.15 8.44
N GLY A 392 -23.06 -26.85 8.13
CA GLY A 392 -21.95 -25.96 8.49
C GLY A 392 -20.70 -26.11 7.62
N SER A 393 -20.77 -26.75 6.45
CA SER A 393 -19.65 -26.73 5.50
C SER A 393 -19.45 -25.34 4.90
N ASP A 394 -18.18 -24.95 4.70
CA ASP A 394 -17.84 -23.66 4.10
C ASP A 394 -18.34 -23.61 2.63
N PRO A 395 -19.28 -22.71 2.28
CA PRO A 395 -19.77 -22.59 0.90
C PRO A 395 -18.69 -22.15 -0.08
N CYS A 396 -17.61 -21.51 0.38
CA CYS A 396 -16.49 -21.05 -0.44
C CYS A 396 -15.44 -22.14 -0.70
N SER A 397 -15.62 -23.35 -0.15
CA SER A 397 -14.82 -24.54 -0.48
C SER A 397 -14.99 -24.98 -1.94
N VAL A 398 -16.16 -24.71 -2.54
CA VAL A 398 -16.41 -24.91 -3.97
C VAL A 398 -16.48 -23.56 -4.66
N ILE A 399 -15.48 -23.33 -5.51
CA ILE A 399 -15.28 -22.06 -6.21
C ILE A 399 -16.11 -22.05 -7.50
N GLY A 400 -17.02 -21.08 -7.60
CA GLY A 400 -17.80 -20.78 -8.81
C GLY A 400 -17.19 -19.67 -9.65
N ASN A 401 -18.04 -18.93 -10.36
CA ASN A 401 -17.60 -17.79 -11.17
C ASN A 401 -17.27 -16.59 -10.27
N THR A 402 -16.03 -16.11 -10.33
CA THR A 402 -15.52 -15.01 -9.50
C THR A 402 -16.08 -13.63 -9.87
N THR A 403 -16.71 -13.48 -11.04
CA THR A 403 -17.32 -12.22 -11.46
C THR A 403 -18.78 -12.07 -11.04
N VAL A 404 -19.39 -13.13 -10.50
CA VAL A 404 -20.77 -13.08 -10.01
C VAL A 404 -20.76 -12.43 -8.64
N ILE A 405 -21.48 -11.32 -8.51
CA ILE A 405 -21.67 -10.57 -7.27
C ILE A 405 -23.11 -10.76 -6.82
N LYS A 406 -23.29 -11.09 -5.53
CA LYS A 406 -24.58 -11.22 -4.85
C LYS A 406 -24.65 -10.21 -3.70
N PRO A 407 -25.06 -8.96 -3.97
CA PRO A 407 -25.21 -7.97 -2.91
C PRO A 407 -26.26 -8.43 -1.90
N GLY A 408 -25.99 -8.18 -0.62
CA GLY A 408 -26.89 -8.41 0.49
C GLY A 408 -27.41 -7.09 1.08
N PRO A 409 -27.96 -7.12 2.32
CA PRO A 409 -28.47 -5.93 2.99
C PRO A 409 -27.39 -4.87 3.28
N GLY A 410 -26.11 -5.25 3.28
CA GLY A 410 -25.00 -4.32 3.46
C GLY A 410 -24.86 -3.33 2.32
N ALA A 411 -25.16 -3.74 1.08
CA ALA A 411 -25.11 -2.89 -0.11
C ALA A 411 -26.07 -1.69 0.02
N THR A 412 -27.30 -1.91 0.49
CA THR A 412 -28.30 -0.85 0.68
C THR A 412 -27.88 0.16 1.76
N ARG A 413 -27.29 -0.32 2.86
CA ARG A 413 -26.72 0.56 3.90
C ARG A 413 -25.61 1.41 3.31
N LEU A 414 -24.66 0.76 2.64
CA LEU A 414 -23.51 1.45 2.04
C LEU A 414 -23.95 2.46 0.97
N GLU A 415 -24.92 2.11 0.12
CA GLU A 415 -25.50 3.01 -0.88
C GLU A 415 -26.11 4.27 -0.23
N THR A 416 -26.76 4.12 0.92
CA THR A 416 -27.30 5.25 1.70
C THR A 416 -26.17 6.19 2.15
N LEU A 417 -25.06 5.65 2.65
CA LEU A 417 -23.89 6.44 3.02
C LEU A 417 -23.29 7.15 1.81
N ILE A 418 -23.02 6.41 0.73
CA ILE A 418 -22.37 6.93 -0.46
C ILE A 418 -23.21 8.02 -1.13
N SER A 419 -24.53 7.82 -1.23
CA SER A 419 -25.47 8.82 -1.76
C SER A 419 -25.43 10.12 -0.95
N SER A 420 -25.34 10.01 0.39
CA SER A 420 -25.20 11.18 1.27
C SER A 420 -23.86 11.89 1.06
N LEU A 421 -22.77 11.14 1.00
CA LEU A 421 -21.41 11.68 0.79
C LEU A 421 -21.26 12.38 -0.56
N LEU A 422 -21.89 11.84 -1.60
CA LEU A 422 -21.82 12.35 -2.97
C LEU A 422 -22.90 13.38 -3.33
N SER A 423 -23.81 13.69 -2.39
CA SER A 423 -24.83 14.73 -2.59
C SER A 423 -24.20 16.12 -2.79
N ASP A 424 -24.90 17.00 -3.53
CA ASP A 424 -24.42 18.36 -3.84
C ASP A 424 -24.07 19.18 -2.60
N ASN A 425 -24.78 18.95 -1.49
CA ASN A 425 -24.57 19.65 -0.22
C ASN A 425 -23.32 19.16 0.54
N ASN A 426 -22.83 17.96 0.25
CA ASN A 426 -21.70 17.36 0.95
C ASN A 426 -20.44 17.28 0.09
N PHE A 427 -20.55 16.83 -1.15
CA PHE A 427 -19.38 16.52 -1.97
C PHE A 427 -18.61 17.78 -2.39
N ARG A 428 -19.25 18.68 -3.16
CA ARG A 428 -18.59 19.87 -3.70
C ARG A 428 -18.13 20.87 -2.62
N PRO A 429 -18.92 21.15 -1.56
CA PRO A 429 -18.51 22.09 -0.53
C PRO A 429 -17.34 21.61 0.34
N ARG A 430 -17.12 20.29 0.42
CA ARG A 430 -16.11 19.67 1.31
C ARG A 430 -14.86 19.18 0.58
N GLN A 431 -14.64 19.58 -0.67
CA GLN A 431 -13.36 19.38 -1.36
C GLN A 431 -12.21 20.09 -0.63
N CYS A 432 -10.97 19.71 -0.97
CA CYS A 432 -9.77 20.39 -0.52
C CYS A 432 -9.85 21.91 -0.80
N LYS A 433 -9.73 22.72 0.26
CA LYS A 433 -9.73 24.18 0.22
C LYS A 433 -8.56 24.74 0.98
#